data_AF-A0A2E8H0Y4-F1
#
_entry.id   AF-A0A2E8H0Y4-F1
#
_cell.length_a   1.000
_cell.length_b   1.000
_cell.length_c   1.000
_cell.angle_alpha   90.00
_cell.angle_beta   90.00
_cell.angle_gamma   90.00
#
_symmetry.space_group_name_H-M   'P 1'
#
loop_
_entity.id
_entity.type
_entity.pdbx_description
1 polymer ?
#
loop_
_entity_poly.entity_id
_entity_poly.type
_entity_poly.pdbx_seq_one_letter_code
_entity_poly.pdbx_strand_id
1 'polypeptide(L)'
;MKAPGRLRKKCGSIPVAPPVYGGYTDAMATHRAFTVEAANELIPWVESVFERLDGHRQRWQRHSEAAQILEAMWADRIESPDNPDHDEFLQHRRGMADAARTIQGIAEQDLMTRGVRLPSGGLESGIVDFPTTFDGRWVYLCWQRGEPRLTHWHELETGFRGRRELTDDQAVVMGKDDVLPDDAGLDF
;
A
#
# COMPACT_ATOMS: atom_id res chain seq x y z
N MET A 1 23.08 -30.04 -27.13
CA MET A 1 21.99 -29.10 -27.44
C MET A 1 21.21 -28.84 -26.15
N LYS A 2 21.37 -27.66 -25.53
CA LYS A 2 20.57 -27.22 -24.37
C LYS A 2 19.83 -25.94 -24.79
N ALA A 3 18.52 -25.94 -24.62
CA ALA A 3 17.66 -24.79 -24.91
C ALA A 3 17.92 -23.65 -23.91
N PRO A 4 17.85 -22.37 -24.31
CA PRO A 4 17.91 -21.26 -23.37
C PRO A 4 16.55 -21.07 -22.71
N GLY A 5 16.53 -21.12 -21.37
CA GLY A 5 15.35 -20.86 -20.56
C GLY A 5 14.90 -19.41 -20.70
N ARG A 6 13.63 -19.20 -21.06
CA ARG A 6 12.96 -17.90 -20.98
C ARG A 6 12.83 -17.50 -19.51
N LEU A 7 13.61 -16.50 -19.10
CA LEU A 7 13.34 -15.74 -17.88
C LEU A 7 11.97 -15.07 -18.03
N ARG A 8 10.99 -15.52 -17.23
CA ARG A 8 9.74 -14.79 -17.03
C ARG A 8 10.10 -13.45 -16.38
N LYS A 9 10.04 -12.35 -17.13
CA LYS A 9 10.05 -11.00 -16.56
C LYS A 9 8.83 -10.92 -15.63
N LYS A 10 9.07 -10.64 -14.34
CA LYS A 10 8.00 -10.37 -13.38
C LYS A 10 7.17 -9.20 -13.94
N CYS A 11 5.84 -9.28 -13.90
CA CYS A 11 4.97 -8.12 -14.13
C CYS A 11 5.53 -6.95 -13.32
N GLY A 12 5.74 -5.81 -13.99
CA GLY A 12 6.23 -4.60 -13.33
C GLY A 12 5.30 -4.26 -12.18
N SER A 13 5.85 -4.17 -10.98
CA SER A 13 5.16 -3.52 -9.88
C SER A 13 4.82 -2.10 -10.31
N ILE A 14 3.66 -1.60 -9.91
CA ILE A 14 3.37 -0.18 -10.05
C ILE A 14 4.52 0.54 -9.35
N PRO A 15 5.25 1.45 -10.01
CA PRO A 15 6.24 2.27 -9.34
C PRO A 15 5.46 3.22 -8.45
N VAL A 16 5.11 2.75 -7.25
CA VAL A 16 4.75 3.61 -6.15
C VAL A 16 6.07 4.25 -5.78
N ALA A 17 6.22 5.54 -6.05
CA ALA A 17 7.34 6.26 -5.46
C ALA A 17 7.25 6.00 -3.95
N PRO A 18 8.36 5.64 -3.27
CA PRO A 18 8.34 5.64 -1.82
C PRO A 18 7.82 7.03 -1.41
N PRO A 19 6.95 7.12 -0.40
CA PRO A 19 6.55 8.42 0.11
C PRO A 19 7.85 9.19 0.37
N VAL A 20 7.92 10.41 -0.13
CA VAL A 20 9.08 11.27 0.10
C VAL A 20 9.01 11.65 1.58
N TYR A 21 9.52 10.79 2.46
CA TYR A 21 9.78 11.12 3.86
C TYR A 21 10.99 12.02 3.91
N GLY A 22 10.78 13.28 3.51
CA GLY A 22 11.79 14.30 3.41
C GLY A 22 11.24 15.62 3.93
N GLY A 23 11.39 15.84 5.24
CA GLY A 23 11.20 17.13 5.88
C GLY A 23 10.32 17.07 7.13
N TYR A 24 10.94 16.83 8.29
CA TYR A 24 10.37 17.25 9.57
C TYR A 24 10.09 18.76 9.51
N THR A 25 8.81 19.15 9.38
CA THR A 25 8.30 20.45 9.81
C THR A 25 6.85 20.32 10.26
N ASP A 26 6.71 20.03 11.54
CA ASP A 26 5.77 20.64 12.50
C ASP A 26 4.29 20.78 12.10
N ALA A 27 3.50 19.78 12.48
CA ALA A 27 2.46 19.94 13.51
C ALA A 27 2.24 18.57 14.16
N MET A 28 2.25 18.51 15.50
CA MET A 28 1.94 17.31 16.29
C MET A 28 0.52 16.80 16.00
N ALA A 29 0.34 16.08 14.89
CA ALA A 29 -0.81 15.24 14.70
C ALA A 29 -0.63 14.04 15.62
N THR A 30 -1.02 14.18 16.89
CA THR A 30 -1.06 13.09 17.85
C THR A 30 -1.89 11.97 17.24
N HIS A 31 -1.25 10.86 16.88
CA HIS A 31 -1.96 9.70 16.37
C HIS A 31 -2.92 9.20 17.44
N ARG A 32 -4.15 8.90 17.05
CA ARG A 32 -5.10 8.24 17.94
C ARG A 32 -4.86 6.75 17.89
N ALA A 33 -4.81 6.11 19.05
CA ALA A 33 -4.81 4.66 19.12
C ALA A 33 -6.19 4.13 18.69
N PHE A 34 -6.19 3.12 17.84
CA PHE A 34 -7.38 2.36 17.53
C PHE A 34 -7.62 1.31 18.60
N THR A 35 -8.86 1.17 19.07
CA THR A 35 -9.26 -0.07 19.72
C THR A 35 -9.47 -1.16 18.66
N VAL A 36 -9.41 -2.42 19.06
CA VAL A 36 -9.66 -3.55 18.15
C VAL A 36 -11.06 -3.49 17.57
N GLU A 37 -12.05 -3.08 18.36
CA GLU A 37 -13.43 -2.92 17.92
C GLU A 37 -13.55 -1.83 16.85
N ALA A 38 -13.00 -0.63 17.10
CA ALA A 38 -13.03 0.47 16.15
C ALA A 38 -12.30 0.15 14.85
N ALA A 39 -11.16 -0.54 14.91
CA ALA A 39 -10.45 -0.97 13.71
C ALA A 39 -11.22 -2.05 12.93
N ASN A 40 -11.90 -2.99 13.62
CA ASN A 40 -12.77 -3.97 12.95
C ASN A 40 -13.95 -3.31 12.23
N GLU A 41 -14.54 -2.25 12.80
CA GLU A 41 -15.61 -1.49 12.14
C GLU A 41 -15.16 -0.82 10.83
N LEU A 42 -13.86 -0.52 10.70
CA LEU A 42 -13.30 0.05 9.48
C LEU A 42 -13.02 -0.98 8.38
N ILE A 43 -12.97 -2.27 8.68
CA ILE A 43 -12.58 -3.31 7.71
C ILE A 43 -13.45 -3.31 6.44
N PRO A 44 -14.80 -3.27 6.50
CA PRO A 44 -15.61 -3.22 5.28
C PRO A 44 -15.31 -2.00 4.41
N TRP A 45 -14.98 -0.87 5.03
CA TRP A 45 -14.57 0.32 4.30
C TRP A 45 -13.16 0.18 3.73
N VAL A 46 -12.19 -0.36 4.46
CA VAL A 46 -10.83 -0.66 3.96
C VAL A 46 -10.91 -1.60 2.75
N GLU A 47 -11.77 -2.62 2.79
CA GLU A 47 -12.02 -3.49 1.65
C GLU A 47 -12.50 -2.70 0.43
N SER A 48 -13.47 -1.79 0.60
CA SER A 48 -13.95 -0.94 -0.50
C SER A 48 -12.86 -0.02 -1.07
N VAL A 49 -11.91 0.43 -0.24
CA VAL A 49 -10.74 1.20 -0.69
C VAL A 49 -9.83 0.32 -1.55
N PHE A 50 -9.55 -0.92 -1.12
CA PHE A 50 -8.77 -1.86 -1.93
C PHE A 50 -9.47 -2.23 -3.25
N GLU A 51 -10.79 -2.38 -3.26
CA GLU A 51 -11.54 -2.61 -4.49
C GLU A 51 -11.41 -1.45 -5.49
N ARG A 52 -11.46 -0.21 -5.00
CA ARG A 52 -11.21 0.98 -5.83
C ARG A 52 -9.78 0.99 -6.34
N LEU A 53 -8.80 0.70 -5.48
CA LEU A 53 -7.40 0.60 -5.85
C LEU A 53 -7.20 -0.47 -6.94
N ASP A 54 -7.84 -1.63 -6.82
CA ASP A 54 -7.78 -2.72 -7.82
C ASP A 54 -8.17 -2.24 -9.22
N GLY A 55 -9.22 -1.43 -9.34
CA GLY A 55 -9.64 -0.86 -10.62
C GLY A 55 -8.53 -0.02 -11.28
N HIS A 56 -7.85 0.81 -10.48
CA HIS A 56 -6.71 1.59 -10.97
C HIS A 56 -5.47 0.74 -11.24
N ARG A 57 -5.22 -0.30 -10.44
CA ARG A 57 -4.14 -1.26 -10.71
C ARG A 57 -4.34 -1.99 -12.02
N GLN A 58 -5.56 -2.45 -12.31
CA GLN A 58 -5.91 -3.08 -13.58
C GLN A 58 -5.77 -2.09 -14.75
N ARG A 59 -6.11 -0.81 -14.55
CA ARG A 59 -5.89 0.22 -15.57
C ARG A 59 -4.41 0.43 -15.85
N TRP A 60 -3.59 0.54 -14.81
CA TRP A 60 -2.14 0.64 -14.94
C TRP A 60 -1.56 -0.56 -15.68
N GLN A 61 -1.97 -1.78 -15.30
CA GLN A 61 -1.51 -3.02 -15.90
C GLN A 61 -1.83 -3.08 -17.39
N ARG A 62 -3.06 -2.71 -17.79
CA ARG A 62 -3.44 -2.65 -19.22
C ARG A 62 -2.57 -1.69 -20.02
N HIS A 63 -2.29 -0.49 -19.48
CA HIS A 63 -1.38 0.44 -20.16
C HIS A 63 0.06 -0.08 -20.20
N SER A 64 0.53 -0.71 -19.13
CA SER A 64 1.87 -1.31 -19.07
C SER A 64 2.04 -2.45 -20.08
N GLU A 65 1.05 -3.33 -20.22
CA GLU A 65 1.10 -4.45 -21.17
C GLU A 65 1.12 -3.95 -22.61
N ALA A 66 0.27 -2.98 -22.95
CA ALA A 66 0.25 -2.37 -24.26
C ALA A 66 1.57 -1.64 -24.59
N ALA A 67 2.11 -0.86 -23.64
CA ALA A 67 3.42 -0.21 -23.81
C ALA A 67 4.54 -1.23 -24.04
N GLN A 68 4.55 -2.35 -23.30
CA GLN A 68 5.55 -3.41 -23.49
C GLN A 68 5.47 -4.09 -24.87
N ILE A 69 4.27 -4.24 -25.43
CA ILE A 69 4.09 -4.76 -26.79
C ILE A 69 4.72 -3.80 -27.80
N LEU A 70 4.43 -2.51 -27.69
CA LEU A 70 4.99 -1.48 -28.56
C LEU A 70 6.52 -1.38 -28.41
N GLU A 71 7.04 -1.41 -27.18
CA GLU A 71 8.49 -1.46 -26.92
C GLU A 71 9.14 -2.69 -27.57
N ALA A 72 8.50 -3.86 -27.52
CA ALA A 72 9.03 -5.07 -28.15
C ALA A 72 8.99 -5.00 -29.69
N MET A 73 8.01 -4.31 -30.27
CA MET A 73 7.89 -4.12 -31.72
C MET A 73 8.91 -3.14 -32.28
N TRP A 74 9.11 -2.00 -31.59
CA TRP A 74 9.89 -0.88 -32.11
C TRP A 74 11.31 -0.79 -31.53
N ALA A 75 11.60 -1.50 -30.44
CA ALA A 75 12.89 -1.48 -29.73
C ALA A 75 13.40 -0.05 -29.56
N ASP A 76 14.61 0.25 -30.03
CA ASP A 76 15.25 1.56 -29.87
C ASP A 76 14.52 2.70 -30.60
N ARG A 77 13.57 2.40 -31.50
CA ARG A 77 12.78 3.41 -32.22
C ARG A 77 11.48 3.77 -31.50
N ILE A 78 11.17 3.18 -30.35
CA ILE A 78 9.89 3.39 -29.67
C ILE A 78 9.66 4.87 -29.31
N GLU A 79 10.71 5.58 -28.92
CA GLU A 79 10.66 7.03 -28.59
C GLU A 79 10.94 7.93 -29.80
N SER A 80 11.12 7.37 -30.99
CA SER A 80 11.34 8.17 -32.20
C SER A 80 10.03 8.84 -32.63
N PRO A 81 10.02 10.17 -32.91
CA PRO A 81 8.84 10.83 -33.47
C PRO A 81 8.39 10.28 -34.83
N ASP A 82 9.28 9.62 -35.57
CA ASP A 82 8.99 8.99 -36.86
C ASP A 82 8.34 7.60 -36.73
N ASN A 83 8.22 7.07 -35.50
CA ASN A 83 7.52 5.82 -35.24
C ASN A 83 6.00 6.06 -35.39
N PRO A 84 5.30 5.34 -36.29
CA PRO A 84 3.86 5.52 -36.47
C PRO A 84 3.04 5.27 -35.19
N ASP A 85 3.54 4.47 -34.25
CA ASP A 85 2.88 4.15 -32.98
C ASP A 85 3.39 5.01 -31.81
N HIS A 86 4.21 6.04 -32.07
CA HIS A 86 4.80 6.90 -31.03
C HIS A 86 3.73 7.56 -30.14
N ASP A 87 2.67 8.10 -30.73
CA ASP A 87 1.60 8.77 -29.98
C ASP A 87 0.80 7.80 -29.11
N GLU A 88 0.59 6.57 -29.59
CA GLU A 88 -0.05 5.48 -28.82
C GLU A 88 0.82 5.09 -27.63
N PHE A 89 2.13 4.90 -27.83
CA PHE A 89 3.08 4.63 -26.75
C PHE A 89 3.06 5.73 -25.68
N LEU A 90 3.10 7.00 -26.09
CA LEU A 90 3.00 8.13 -25.17
C LEU A 90 1.65 8.17 -24.44
N GLN A 91 0.55 7.77 -25.10
CA GLN A 91 -0.75 7.64 -24.45
C GLN A 91 -0.73 6.57 -23.35
N HIS A 92 -0.13 5.41 -23.61
CA HIS A 92 0.01 4.37 -22.59
C HIS A 92 0.89 4.82 -21.43
N ARG A 93 2.03 5.49 -21.69
CA ARG A 93 2.86 6.07 -20.63
C ARG A 93 2.11 7.08 -19.77
N ARG A 94 1.33 7.98 -20.38
CA ARG A 94 0.47 8.92 -19.65
C ARG A 94 -0.58 8.17 -18.81
N GLY A 95 -1.23 7.17 -19.38
CA GLY A 95 -2.22 6.35 -18.68
C GLY A 95 -1.64 5.61 -17.46
N MET A 96 -0.41 5.12 -17.54
CA MET A 96 0.32 4.56 -16.39
C MET A 96 0.58 5.63 -15.33
N ALA A 97 1.09 6.80 -15.73
CA ALA A 97 1.38 7.89 -14.79
C ALA A 97 0.10 8.39 -14.08
N ASP A 98 -1.01 8.51 -14.81
CA ASP A 98 -2.31 8.92 -14.27
C ASP A 98 -2.84 7.90 -13.26
N ALA A 99 -2.81 6.61 -13.62
CA ALA A 99 -3.25 5.54 -12.72
C ALA A 99 -2.41 5.48 -11.44
N ALA A 100 -1.08 5.63 -11.55
CA ALA A 100 -0.19 5.69 -10.39
C ALA A 100 -0.51 6.88 -9.48
N ARG A 101 -0.73 8.08 -10.04
CA ARG A 101 -1.13 9.26 -9.26
C ARG A 101 -2.47 9.06 -8.55
N THR A 102 -3.46 8.47 -9.22
CA THR A 102 -4.75 8.19 -8.57
C THR A 102 -4.62 7.17 -7.44
N ILE A 103 -3.83 6.11 -7.63
CA ILE A 103 -3.55 5.11 -6.58
C ILE A 103 -2.93 5.78 -5.36
N GLN A 104 -1.90 6.59 -5.57
CA GLN A 104 -1.24 7.32 -4.50
C GLN A 104 -2.22 8.25 -3.77
N GLY A 105 -3.02 9.03 -4.52
CA GLY A 105 -4.03 9.91 -3.93
C GLY A 105 -5.08 9.16 -3.10
N ILE A 106 -5.55 8.00 -3.56
CA ILE A 106 -6.49 7.17 -2.79
C ILE A 106 -5.83 6.66 -1.51
N ALA A 107 -4.60 6.14 -1.58
CA ALA A 107 -3.90 5.63 -0.40
C ALA A 107 -3.69 6.73 0.66
N GLU A 108 -3.24 7.92 0.24
CA GLU A 108 -3.01 9.05 1.15
C GLU A 108 -4.31 9.63 1.72
N GLN A 109 -5.30 9.91 0.87
CA GLN A 109 -6.53 10.59 1.28
C GLN A 109 -7.50 9.69 2.03
N ASP A 110 -7.59 8.42 1.64
CA ASP A 110 -8.56 7.52 2.23
C ASP A 110 -7.96 6.80 3.45
N LEU A 111 -6.76 6.21 3.34
CA LEU A 111 -6.16 5.42 4.43
C LEU A 111 -5.36 6.30 5.41
N MET A 112 -4.30 6.96 4.94
CA MET A 112 -3.34 7.62 5.83
C MET A 112 -3.96 8.79 6.59
N THR A 113 -4.80 9.60 5.93
CA THR A 113 -5.52 10.72 6.57
C THR A 113 -6.46 10.25 7.70
N ARG A 114 -6.88 8.98 7.69
CA ARG A 114 -7.68 8.37 8.76
C ARG A 114 -6.84 7.67 9.82
N GLY A 115 -5.52 7.75 9.75
CA GLY A 115 -4.61 7.06 10.67
C GLY A 115 -4.44 5.57 10.35
N VAL A 116 -4.84 5.11 9.17
CA VAL A 116 -4.57 3.74 8.72
C VAL A 116 -3.26 3.74 7.96
N ARG A 117 -2.28 2.98 8.46
CA ARG A 117 -0.95 2.87 7.86
C ARG A 117 -0.97 1.84 6.73
N LEU A 118 -0.29 2.19 5.64
CA LEU A 118 -0.06 1.27 4.53
C LEU A 118 1.43 0.86 4.54
N PRO A 119 1.78 -0.35 5.04
CA PRO A 119 3.18 -0.79 5.06
C PRO A 119 3.80 -0.83 3.67
N SER A 120 5.13 -0.84 3.61
CA SER A 120 5.86 -1.11 2.35
C SER A 120 5.41 -2.42 1.72
N GLY A 121 4.97 -2.37 0.46
CA GLY A 121 4.40 -3.53 -0.24
C GLY A 121 2.94 -3.85 0.14
N GLY A 122 2.36 -3.13 1.10
CA GLY A 122 1.01 -3.33 1.62
C GLY A 122 -0.08 -3.10 0.59
N LEU A 123 0.15 -2.20 -0.37
CA LEU A 123 -0.75 -2.00 -1.50
C LEU A 123 -0.87 -3.26 -2.36
N GLU A 124 0.27 -3.89 -2.65
CA GLU A 124 0.36 -5.07 -3.50
C GLU A 124 -0.20 -6.31 -2.80
N SER A 125 0.16 -6.50 -1.53
CA SER A 125 -0.23 -7.66 -0.72
C SER A 125 -1.57 -7.51 0.00
N GLY A 126 -2.20 -6.33 -0.07
CA GLY A 126 -3.47 -6.04 0.60
C GLY A 126 -3.34 -5.98 2.13
N ILE A 127 -2.27 -5.38 2.65
CA ILE A 127 -2.00 -5.27 4.09
C ILE A 127 -2.18 -3.83 4.52
N VAL A 128 -2.87 -3.60 5.64
CA VAL A 128 -2.88 -2.33 6.36
C VAL A 128 -2.64 -2.55 7.84
N ASP A 129 -2.09 -1.53 8.48
CA ASP A 129 -1.81 -1.52 9.91
C ASP A 129 -2.58 -0.39 10.59
N PHE A 130 -3.20 -0.68 11.73
CA PHE A 130 -3.86 0.31 12.58
C PHE A 130 -2.98 0.52 13.82
N PRO A 131 -2.45 1.74 14.06
CA PRO A 131 -1.73 2.02 15.29
C PRO A 131 -2.62 1.80 16.50
N THR A 132 -2.11 1.10 17.49
CA THR A 132 -2.78 0.89 18.77
C THR A 132 -1.76 0.94 19.89
N THR A 133 -2.23 0.95 21.12
CA THR A 133 -1.40 0.83 22.30
C THR A 133 -1.60 -0.51 22.98
N PHE A 134 -0.52 -1.08 23.50
CA PHE A 134 -0.57 -2.31 24.27
C PHE A 134 0.55 -2.27 25.33
N ASP A 135 0.22 -2.45 26.61
CA ASP A 135 1.17 -2.34 27.72
C ASP A 135 1.95 -0.99 27.73
N GLY A 136 1.25 0.13 27.49
CA GLY A 136 1.82 1.48 27.57
C GLY A 136 2.79 1.85 26.45
N ARG A 137 2.76 1.13 25.32
CA ARG A 137 3.62 1.35 24.14
C ARG A 137 2.84 1.17 22.84
N TRP A 138 3.34 1.76 21.77
CA TRP A 138 2.75 1.62 20.43
C TRP A 138 3.05 0.25 19.82
N VAL A 139 2.02 -0.33 19.20
CA VAL A 139 2.08 -1.52 18.33
C VAL A 139 1.13 -1.32 17.15
N TYR A 140 1.15 -2.25 16.19
CA TYR A 140 0.25 -2.23 15.05
C TYR A 140 -0.71 -3.41 15.08
N LEU A 141 -2.00 -3.16 14.96
CA LEU A 141 -2.99 -4.17 14.58
C LEU A 141 -2.89 -4.37 13.07
N CYS A 142 -2.60 -5.59 12.64
CA CYS A 142 -2.26 -5.88 11.26
C CYS A 142 -3.38 -6.69 10.61
N TRP A 143 -4.00 -6.10 9.59
CA TRP A 143 -5.04 -6.73 8.79
C TRP A 143 -4.52 -7.05 7.40
N GLN A 144 -4.83 -8.25 6.92
CA GLN A 144 -4.63 -8.61 5.52
C GLN A 144 -5.97 -8.89 4.85
N ARG A 145 -6.13 -8.41 3.61
CA ARG A 145 -7.31 -8.65 2.79
C ARG A 145 -7.66 -10.13 2.70
N GLY A 146 -8.93 -10.43 2.91
CA GLY A 146 -9.46 -11.78 3.04
C GLY A 146 -9.63 -12.24 4.50
N GLU A 147 -9.05 -11.53 5.46
CA GLU A 147 -9.35 -11.74 6.88
C GLU A 147 -10.67 -11.03 7.24
N PRO A 148 -11.65 -11.73 7.83
CA PRO A 148 -12.96 -11.13 8.12
C PRO A 148 -12.92 -10.13 9.29
N ARG A 149 -11.83 -10.15 10.08
CA ARG A 149 -11.58 -9.29 11.23
C ARG A 149 -10.09 -9.24 11.53
N LEU A 150 -9.66 -8.34 12.39
CA LEU A 150 -8.33 -8.33 12.99
C LEU A 150 -8.07 -9.62 13.76
N THR A 151 -6.97 -10.28 13.40
CA THR A 151 -6.54 -11.54 14.01
C THR A 151 -5.09 -11.49 14.50
N HIS A 152 -4.35 -10.45 14.13
CA HIS A 152 -2.95 -10.33 14.48
C HIS A 152 -2.55 -8.89 14.78
N TRP A 153 -1.47 -8.77 15.53
CA TRP A 153 -0.75 -7.52 15.77
C TRP A 153 0.75 -7.76 15.60
N HIS A 154 1.55 -6.70 15.51
CA HIS A 154 3.01 -6.82 15.51
C HIS A 154 3.68 -5.60 16.15
N GLU A 155 4.96 -5.80 16.51
CA GLU A 155 5.84 -4.73 16.98
C GLU A 155 6.20 -3.78 15.82
N LEU A 156 6.44 -2.50 16.13
CA LEU A 156 6.74 -1.46 15.13
C LEU A 156 7.86 -1.89 14.15
N GLU A 157 8.94 -2.48 14.67
CA GLU A 157 10.12 -2.84 13.87
C GLU A 157 10.01 -4.16 13.11
N THR A 158 9.03 -5.01 13.43
CA THR A 158 8.97 -6.37 12.91
C THR A 158 8.17 -6.51 11.60
N GLY A 159 7.24 -5.57 11.36
CA GLY A 159 6.31 -5.60 10.24
C GLY A 159 5.49 -6.89 10.15
N PHE A 160 4.96 -7.16 8.95
CA PHE A 160 4.08 -8.32 8.70
C PHE A 160 4.71 -9.68 9.06
N ARG A 161 6.04 -9.83 9.00
CA ARG A 161 6.72 -11.10 9.34
C ARG A 161 6.73 -11.38 10.84
N GLY A 162 6.54 -10.36 11.68
CA GLY A 162 6.46 -10.48 13.13
C GLY A 162 5.04 -10.56 13.67
N ARG A 163 4.04 -10.88 12.84
CA ARG A 163 2.66 -11.03 13.28
C ARG A 163 2.55 -12.03 14.43
N ARG A 164 1.82 -11.62 15.46
CA ARG A 164 1.43 -12.40 16.62
C ARG A 164 -0.08 -12.48 16.62
N GLU A 165 -0.61 -13.67 16.91
CA GLU A 165 -2.06 -13.84 17.06
C GLU A 165 -2.58 -12.91 18.15
N LEU A 166 -3.71 -12.28 17.87
CA LEU A 166 -4.44 -11.43 18.78
C LEU A 166 -5.32 -12.30 19.69
N THR A 167 -5.04 -12.29 20.99
CA THR A 167 -5.87 -13.00 21.97
C THR A 167 -7.08 -12.16 22.40
N ASP A 168 -8.10 -12.81 22.95
CA ASP A 168 -9.29 -12.10 23.46
C ASP A 168 -8.93 -11.11 24.57
N ASP A 169 -8.03 -11.50 25.50
CA ASP A 169 -7.55 -10.62 26.57
C ASP A 169 -6.83 -9.39 26.02
N GLN A 170 -6.02 -9.56 24.96
CA GLN A 170 -5.35 -8.46 24.28
C GLN A 170 -6.36 -7.54 23.59
N ALA A 171 -7.33 -8.11 22.89
CA ALA A 171 -8.36 -7.34 22.20
C ALA A 171 -9.18 -6.47 23.15
N VAL A 172 -9.38 -6.92 24.39
CA VAL A 172 -10.09 -6.16 25.41
C VAL A 172 -9.32 -4.92 25.86
N VAL A 173 -7.99 -4.93 25.90
CA VAL A 173 -7.18 -3.84 26.48
C VAL A 173 -6.52 -2.93 25.45
N MET A 174 -6.25 -3.43 24.23
CA MET A 174 -5.51 -2.68 23.22
C MET A 174 -6.22 -1.39 22.79
N GLY A 175 -5.48 -0.28 22.78
CA GLY A 175 -5.96 1.04 22.36
C GLY A 175 -6.88 1.75 23.35
N LYS A 176 -6.97 1.26 24.60
CA LYS A 176 -7.84 1.82 25.65
C LYS A 176 -7.07 2.55 26.76
N ASP A 177 -5.80 2.90 26.51
CA ASP A 177 -5.02 3.69 27.45
C ASP A 177 -5.54 5.13 27.53
N ASP A 178 -5.76 5.64 28.75
CA ASP A 178 -6.19 7.03 28.98
C ASP A 178 -5.12 8.07 28.57
N VAL A 179 -3.86 7.65 28.60
CA VAL A 179 -2.70 8.47 28.24
C VAL A 179 -1.90 7.72 27.19
N LEU A 180 -1.83 8.30 25.99
CA LEU A 180 -1.06 7.72 24.90
C LEU A 180 0.44 7.97 25.09
N PRO A 181 1.30 6.98 24.80
CA PRO A 181 2.74 7.17 24.77
C PRO A 181 3.15 8.09 23.61
N ASP A 182 4.37 8.63 23.68
CA ASP A 182 4.96 9.42 22.59
C ASP A 182 4.91 8.64 21.27
N ASP A 183 4.44 9.29 20.21
CA ASP A 183 4.13 8.67 18.92
C ASP A 183 5.28 8.81 17.90
N ALA A 184 6.43 9.35 18.32
CA ALA A 184 7.64 9.48 17.49
C ALA A 184 8.15 8.14 16.91
N GLY A 185 7.72 7.00 17.46
CA GLY A 185 8.05 5.67 16.94
C GLY A 185 7.14 5.16 15.80
N LEU A 186 6.00 5.82 15.53
CA LEU A 186 5.09 5.42 14.46
C LEU A 186 5.68 5.82 13.10
N ASP A 187 5.76 4.86 12.17
CA ASP A 187 6.31 5.06 10.83
C ASP A 187 5.18 5.06 9.78
N PHE A 188 4.40 6.13 9.75
CA PHE A 188 3.38 6.36 8.71
C PHE A 188 3.99 6.68 7.37
#